data_AF-A0A7C3V7S4-F1
#
_entry.id   AF-A0A7C3V7S4-F1
#
_cell.length_a   1.000
_cell.length_b   1.000
_cell.length_c   1.000
_cell.angle_alpha   90.00
_cell.angle_beta   90.00
_cell.angle_gamma   90.00
#
_symmetry.space_group_name_H-M   'P 1'
#
loop_
_entity.id
_entity.type
_entity.pdbx_description
1 polymer ?
#
loop_
_entity_poly.entity_id
_entity_poly.type
_entity_poly.pdbx_seq_one_letter_code
_entity_poly.pdbx_strand_id
1 'polypeptide(L)'
;GELWSKKGDTIVENISGLIECDPDAFIVEEATPMIETRRIANKLKGPRFPIGGNLSAFAVLFEGPVEKIKDRVKRAIDNGCDIVNPGCDIWLQTPTEHIRAFVNAVIEYGSPPPWVKEGVSVDKWVPKDLRGVA
;
A
#
# COMPACT_ATOMS: atom_id res chain seq x y z
N GLY A 1 -13.83 13.97 -4.49
CA GLY A 1 -14.31 12.59 -4.32
C GLY A 1 -13.20 11.76 -3.73
N GLU A 2 -12.95 11.91 -2.44
CA GLU A 2 -12.08 10.98 -1.70
C GLU A 2 -12.91 10.40 -0.58
N LEU A 3 -13.07 9.07 -0.59
CA LEU A 3 -13.71 8.30 0.46
C LEU A 3 -12.76 8.22 1.65
N TRP A 4 -12.49 9.36 2.28
CA TRP A 4 -11.97 9.36 3.63
C TRP A 4 -13.16 9.21 4.56
N SER A 5 -13.10 8.22 5.45
CA SER A 5 -13.86 8.25 6.69
C SER A 5 -13.67 9.62 7.33
N LYS A 6 -14.74 10.40 7.50
CA LYS A 6 -14.67 11.65 8.28
C LYS A 6 -14.26 11.29 9.70
N LYS A 7 -13.70 12.25 10.43
CA LYS A 7 -13.41 12.08 11.87
C LYS A 7 -14.71 11.70 12.59
N GLY A 8 -14.87 10.42 12.96
CA GLY A 8 -16.09 9.85 13.53
C GLY A 8 -16.69 8.69 12.73
N ASP A 9 -16.31 8.50 11.46
CA ASP A 9 -16.75 7.38 10.62
C ASP A 9 -15.90 6.14 10.96
N THR A 10 -16.21 5.48 12.06
CA THR A 10 -15.55 4.25 12.52
C THR A 10 -16.14 3.00 11.87
N ILE A 11 -16.22 2.94 10.54
CA ILE A 11 -16.58 1.66 9.89
C ILE A 11 -15.31 0.82 9.76
N VAL A 12 -14.92 0.24 10.89
CA VAL A 12 -13.90 -0.81 11.00
C VAL A 12 -14.55 -2.08 11.58
N GLU A 13 -15.88 -2.16 11.48
CA GLU A 13 -16.73 -3.14 12.16
C GLU A 13 -16.28 -4.59 11.89
N ASN A 14 -15.66 -4.84 10.73
CA ASN A 14 -15.31 -6.19 10.30
C ASN A 14 -13.81 -6.55 10.42
N ILE A 15 -12.91 -5.64 10.81
CA ILE A 15 -11.47 -6.00 10.92
C ILE A 15 -11.24 -7.04 12.02
N SER A 16 -11.96 -6.94 13.15
CA SER A 16 -11.88 -7.96 14.20
C SER A 16 -12.31 -9.33 13.68
N GLY A 17 -13.43 -9.40 12.94
CA GLY A 17 -13.91 -10.65 12.33
C GLY A 17 -12.92 -11.21 11.29
N LEU A 18 -12.28 -10.34 10.50
CA LEU A 18 -11.22 -10.75 9.57
C LEU A 18 -10.01 -11.35 10.31
N ILE A 19 -9.62 -10.77 11.45
CA ILE A 19 -8.53 -11.28 12.28
C ILE A 19 -8.90 -12.60 12.96
N GLU A 20 -10.17 -12.77 13.35
CA GLU A 20 -10.70 -14.01 13.93
C GLU A 20 -10.68 -15.18 12.93
N CYS A 21 -10.70 -14.91 11.63
CA CYS A 21 -10.44 -15.92 10.60
C CYS A 21 -8.98 -16.44 10.58
N ASP A 22 -8.12 -15.94 11.48
CA ASP A 22 -6.72 -16.33 11.65
C ASP A 22 -5.84 -16.25 10.38
N PRO A 23 -5.88 -15.16 9.60
CA PRO A 23 -5.01 -15.03 8.43
C PRO A 23 -3.57 -14.74 8.85
N ASP A 24 -2.60 -15.11 8.01
CA ASP A 24 -1.19 -14.72 8.19
C ASP A 24 -0.96 -13.21 7.98
N ALA A 25 -1.77 -12.58 7.13
CA ALA A 25 -1.78 -11.16 6.82
C ALA A 25 -3.10 -10.78 6.13
N PHE A 26 -3.46 -9.50 6.10
CA PHE A 26 -4.57 -9.02 5.26
C PHE A 26 -4.31 -7.62 4.69
N ILE A 27 -5.05 -7.28 3.63
CA ILE A 27 -4.98 -5.99 2.93
C ILE A 27 -6.35 -5.32 3.03
N VAL A 28 -6.37 -4.00 3.22
CA VAL A 28 -7.61 -3.21 3.31
C VAL A 28 -7.68 -2.13 2.23
N GLU A 29 -8.90 -1.80 1.82
CA GLU A 29 -9.15 -0.74 0.84
C GLU A 29 -9.02 0.68 1.42
N GLU A 30 -9.01 1.70 0.55
CA GLU A 30 -8.80 3.10 0.92
C GLU A 30 -9.82 3.65 1.91
N ALA A 31 -11.04 3.10 1.91
CA ALA A 31 -12.11 3.49 2.83
C ALA A 31 -11.81 3.05 4.28
N THR A 32 -10.94 2.06 4.48
CA THR A 32 -10.59 1.52 5.79
C THR A 32 -9.33 2.20 6.33
N PRO A 33 -9.38 3.00 7.42
CA PRO A 33 -8.22 3.75 7.90
C PRO A 33 -7.09 2.84 8.41
N MET A 34 -5.90 2.99 7.84
CA MET A 34 -4.74 2.18 8.20
C MET A 34 -4.36 2.30 9.68
N ILE A 35 -4.38 3.52 10.24
CA ILE A 35 -4.04 3.75 11.65
C ILE A 35 -4.97 3.01 12.61
N GLU A 36 -6.25 2.93 12.27
CA GLU A 36 -7.25 2.25 13.08
C GLU A 36 -7.15 0.72 12.90
N THR A 37 -6.90 0.27 11.68
CA THR A 37 -6.59 -1.14 11.36
C THR A 37 -5.39 -1.62 12.17
N ARG A 38 -4.30 -0.86 12.17
CA ARG A 38 -3.10 -1.12 12.98
C ARG A 38 -3.44 -1.17 14.48
N ARG A 39 -4.23 -0.23 14.98
CA ARG A 39 -4.65 -0.20 16.39
C ARG A 39 -5.39 -1.49 16.79
N ILE A 40 -6.33 -1.95 15.97
CA ILE A 40 -7.11 -3.18 16.21
C ILE A 40 -6.22 -4.42 16.10
N ALA A 41 -5.41 -4.52 15.04
CA ALA A 41 -4.47 -5.62 14.84
C ALA A 41 -3.48 -5.76 16.00
N ASN A 42 -2.92 -4.64 16.48
CA ASN A 42 -2.02 -4.63 17.63
C ASN A 42 -2.70 -5.13 18.91
N LYS A 43 -3.98 -4.79 19.11
CA LYS A 43 -4.76 -5.25 20.27
C LYS A 43 -5.04 -6.75 20.23
N LEU A 44 -5.30 -7.32 19.05
CA LEU A 44 -5.76 -8.70 18.89
C LEU A 44 -4.63 -9.72 18.61
N LYS A 45 -3.62 -9.34 17.81
CA LYS A 45 -2.53 -10.21 17.36
C LYS A 45 -1.13 -9.72 17.78
N GLY A 46 -1.02 -8.48 18.25
CA GLY A 46 0.24 -7.85 18.63
C GLY A 46 0.90 -7.03 17.51
N PRO A 47 1.99 -6.32 17.82
CA PRO A 47 2.58 -5.29 16.96
C PRO A 47 3.26 -5.81 15.69
N ARG A 48 3.47 -7.12 15.57
CA ARG A 48 4.14 -7.76 14.43
C ARG A 48 3.19 -8.42 13.43
N PHE A 49 1.88 -8.31 13.66
CA PHE A 49 0.90 -8.87 12.73
C PHE A 49 0.90 -8.07 11.42
N PRO A 50 1.19 -8.70 10.26
CA PRO A 50 1.32 -7.98 9.00
C PRO A 50 -0.02 -7.46 8.47
N ILE A 51 -0.08 -6.18 8.13
CA ILE A 51 -1.24 -5.58 7.44
C ILE A 51 -0.79 -4.76 6.23
N GLY A 52 -1.62 -4.73 5.20
CA GLY A 52 -1.36 -4.04 3.95
C GLY A 52 -2.47 -3.12 3.48
N GLY A 53 -2.17 -2.32 2.46
CA GLY A 53 -3.06 -1.31 1.90
C GLY A 53 -2.49 0.11 2.06
N ASN A 54 -3.30 1.17 2.09
CA ASN A 54 -4.70 1.24 1.70
C ASN A 54 -4.87 2.28 0.56
N LEU A 55 -3.97 2.21 -0.44
CA LEU A 55 -3.97 3.18 -1.54
C LEU A 55 -5.16 2.91 -2.46
N SER A 56 -5.86 3.95 -2.91
CA SER A 56 -6.90 3.76 -3.93
C SER A 56 -6.26 3.33 -5.25
N ALA A 57 -6.65 2.16 -5.76
CA ALA A 57 -6.19 1.70 -7.07
C ALA A 57 -6.63 2.68 -8.18
N PHE A 58 -7.81 3.26 -8.06
CA PHE A 58 -8.36 4.16 -9.06
C PHE A 58 -7.95 5.63 -8.82
N ALA A 59 -8.38 6.22 -7.71
CA ALA A 59 -8.24 7.66 -7.48
C ALA A 59 -6.81 8.13 -7.11
N VAL A 60 -5.89 7.19 -6.87
CA VAL A 60 -4.48 7.48 -6.58
C VAL A 60 -3.58 6.87 -7.65
N LEU A 61 -3.62 5.55 -7.86
CA LEU A 61 -2.71 4.92 -8.83
C LEU A 61 -3.11 5.16 -10.29
N PHE A 62 -4.38 5.07 -10.66
CA PHE A 62 -4.81 5.27 -12.05
C PHE A 62 -4.92 6.75 -12.42
N GLU A 63 -5.75 7.54 -11.72
CA GLU A 63 -6.04 8.95 -12.08
C GLU A 63 -5.11 9.97 -11.42
N GLY A 64 -4.46 9.62 -10.31
CA GLY A 64 -3.74 10.58 -9.47
C GLY A 64 -2.41 11.03 -10.10
N PRO A 65 -1.96 12.27 -9.84
CA PRO A 65 -0.62 12.67 -10.23
C PRO A 65 0.45 11.91 -9.41
N VAL A 66 1.66 11.78 -9.94
CA VAL A 66 2.81 11.13 -9.27
C VAL A 66 3.03 11.60 -7.84
N GLU A 67 2.86 12.90 -7.57
CA GLU A 67 3.04 13.44 -6.22
C GLU A 67 1.97 12.95 -5.23
N LYS A 68 0.74 12.71 -5.70
CA LYS A 68 -0.32 12.11 -4.88
C LYS A 68 0.00 10.66 -4.52
N ILE A 69 0.60 9.92 -5.45
CA ILE A 69 1.05 8.54 -5.21
C ILE A 69 2.11 8.51 -4.11
N LYS A 70 3.14 9.36 -4.21
CA LYS A 70 4.21 9.47 -3.21
C LYS A 70 3.67 9.84 -1.83
N ASP A 71 2.83 10.89 -1.74
CA ASP A 71 2.20 11.30 -0.48
C ASP A 71 1.40 10.14 0.14
N ARG A 72 0.61 9.43 -0.67
CA ARG A 72 -0.23 8.35 -0.17
C ARG A 72 0.59 7.14 0.30
N VAL A 73 1.66 6.77 -0.40
CA VAL A 73 2.60 5.74 0.04
C VAL A 73 3.21 6.11 1.38
N LYS A 74 3.76 7.32 1.50
CA LYS A 74 4.36 7.80 2.75
C LYS A 74 3.36 7.74 3.90
N ARG A 75 2.14 8.23 3.69
CA ARG A 75 1.08 8.19 4.71
C ARG A 75 0.67 6.78 5.10
N ALA A 76 0.63 5.83 4.17
CA ALA A 76 0.32 4.43 4.51
C ALA A 76 1.37 3.86 5.45
N ILE A 77 2.65 4.09 5.16
CA ILE A 77 3.79 3.67 5.99
C ILE A 77 3.76 4.36 7.37
N ASP A 78 3.61 5.69 7.40
CA ASP A 78 3.53 6.47 8.64
C ASP A 78 2.37 6.00 9.55
N ASN A 79 1.29 5.48 8.96
CA ASN A 79 0.13 4.94 9.68
C ASN A 79 0.27 3.46 10.10
N GLY A 80 1.42 2.84 9.84
CA GLY A 80 1.73 1.48 10.32
C GLY A 80 1.39 0.35 9.34
N CYS A 81 1.34 0.63 8.04
CA CYS A 81 1.27 -0.39 6.99
C CYS A 81 2.61 -1.12 6.84
N ASP A 82 2.59 -2.46 6.83
CA ASP A 82 3.78 -3.28 6.57
C ASP A 82 3.91 -3.62 5.08
N ILE A 83 2.77 -3.80 4.40
CA ILE A 83 2.69 -4.23 3.00
C ILE A 83 1.99 -3.15 2.20
N VAL A 84 2.75 -2.15 1.75
CA VAL A 84 2.18 -1.07 0.93
C VAL A 84 1.60 -1.66 -0.35
N ASN A 85 0.29 -1.52 -0.51
CA ASN A 85 -0.47 -2.11 -1.60
C ASN A 85 -1.64 -1.18 -1.98
N PRO A 86 -2.11 -1.20 -3.24
CA PRO A 86 -3.46 -0.73 -3.50
C PRO A 86 -4.49 -1.56 -2.71
N GLY A 87 -5.63 -0.94 -2.41
CA GLY A 87 -6.75 -1.61 -1.75
C GLY A 87 -7.45 -2.67 -2.59
N CYS A 88 -7.19 -2.66 -3.90
CA CYS A 88 -7.84 -3.45 -4.93
C CYS A 88 -6.86 -3.67 -6.10
N ASP A 89 -7.30 -4.37 -7.14
CA ASP A 89 -6.49 -4.64 -8.32
C ASP A 89 -6.08 -3.37 -9.07
N ILE A 90 -4.90 -3.41 -9.66
CA ILE A 90 -4.38 -2.34 -10.52
C ILE A 90 -5.16 -2.34 -11.83
N TRP A 91 -5.62 -1.16 -12.24
CA TRP A 91 -6.32 -0.99 -13.51
C TRP A 91 -5.37 -1.22 -14.67
N LEU A 92 -5.80 -1.97 -15.69
CA LEU A 92 -4.96 -2.33 -16.85
C LEU A 92 -4.38 -1.10 -17.59
N GLN A 93 -5.08 0.02 -17.52
CA GLN A 93 -4.69 1.28 -18.16
C GLN A 93 -3.84 2.18 -17.25
N THR A 94 -3.46 1.72 -16.06
CA THR A 94 -2.61 2.49 -15.14
C THR A 94 -1.27 2.79 -15.80
N PRO A 95 -0.87 4.06 -15.94
CA PRO A 95 0.39 4.41 -16.54
C PRO A 95 1.57 3.72 -15.84
N THR A 96 2.50 3.18 -16.61
CA THR A 96 3.71 2.51 -16.08
C THR A 96 4.52 3.44 -15.17
N GLU A 97 4.55 4.74 -15.46
CA GLU A 97 5.18 5.76 -14.61
C GLU A 97 4.53 5.91 -13.24
N HIS A 98 3.22 5.64 -13.10
CA HIS A 98 2.53 5.64 -11.81
C HIS A 98 2.94 4.43 -10.98
N ILE A 99 3.03 3.25 -11.59
CA ILE A 99 3.54 2.04 -10.92
C ILE A 99 4.99 2.23 -10.49
N ARG A 100 5.81 2.84 -11.35
CA ARG A 100 7.20 3.19 -11.03
C ARG A 100 7.29 4.18 -9.86
N ALA A 101 6.46 5.23 -9.87
CA ALA A 101 6.39 6.19 -8.78
C ALA A 101 5.99 5.54 -7.46
N PHE A 102 5.00 4.65 -7.50
CA PHE A 102 4.56 3.86 -6.36
C PHE A 102 5.69 3.01 -5.76
N VAL A 103 6.37 2.22 -6.59
CA VAL A 103 7.48 1.36 -6.13
C VAL A 103 8.64 2.20 -5.60
N ASN A 104 9.03 3.27 -6.30
CA ASN A 104 10.10 4.16 -5.85
C ASN A 104 9.77 4.83 -4.50
N ALA A 105 8.52 5.25 -4.29
CA ALA A 105 8.10 5.82 -3.03
C ALA A 105 8.16 4.80 -1.87
N VAL A 106 7.86 3.52 -2.13
CA VAL A 106 8.01 2.45 -1.14
C VAL A 106 9.49 2.24 -0.79
N ILE A 107 10.38 2.28 -1.78
CA ILE A 107 11.83 2.17 -1.56
C ILE A 107 12.37 3.38 -0.76
N GLU A 108 11.87 4.58 -1.04
CA GLU A 108 12.30 5.83 -0.40
C GLU A 108 11.84 5.93 1.06
N TYR A 109 10.57 5.63 1.33
CA TYR A 109 9.96 5.84 2.66
C TYR A 109 9.90 4.57 3.52
N GLY A 110 10.02 3.38 2.92
CA GLY A 110 9.92 2.09 3.58
C GLY A 110 11.27 1.45 3.88
N SER A 111 11.26 0.12 4.00
CA SER A 111 12.49 -0.68 4.09
C SER A 111 12.97 -1.04 2.68
N PRO A 112 14.09 -0.49 2.20
CA PRO A 112 14.56 -0.75 0.85
C PRO A 112 14.95 -2.24 0.69
N PRO A 113 14.64 -2.84 -0.46
CA PRO A 113 14.96 -4.24 -0.70
C PRO A 113 16.48 -4.45 -0.87
N PRO A 114 16.98 -5.69 -0.71
CA PRO A 114 18.42 -5.98 -0.74
C PRO A 114 19.12 -5.49 -2.02
N TRP A 115 18.48 -5.63 -3.18
CA TRP A 115 19.06 -5.22 -4.47
C TRP A 115 19.31 -3.71 -4.58
N VAL A 116 18.57 -2.87 -3.85
CA VAL A 116 18.84 -1.43 -3.79
C VAL A 116 20.12 -1.16 -3.01
N LYS A 117 20.37 -1.90 -1.91
CA LYS A 117 21.61 -1.80 -1.12
C LYS A 117 22.84 -2.27 -1.92
N GLU A 118 22.63 -3.19 -2.84
CA GLU A 118 23.63 -3.68 -3.78
C GLU A 118 23.88 -2.73 -4.97
N GLY A 119 23.22 -1.55 -5.00
CA GLY A 119 23.40 -0.54 -6.04
C GLY A 119 22.67 -0.84 -7.35
N VAL A 120 21.74 -1.81 -7.36
CA VAL A 120 20.93 -2.16 -8.53
C VAL A 120 19.71 -1.24 -8.59
N SER A 121 19.61 -0.45 -9.65
CA SER A 121 18.43 0.40 -9.89
C SER A 121 17.21 -0.45 -10.26
N VAL A 122 16.00 0.08 -10.03
CA VAL A 122 14.74 -0.61 -10.35
C VAL A 122 14.69 -1.01 -11.84
N ASP A 123 15.20 -0.17 -12.74
CA ASP A 123 15.29 -0.44 -14.19
C ASP A 123 16.23 -1.57 -14.54
N LYS A 124 17.30 -1.74 -13.76
CA LYS A 124 18.26 -2.83 -13.95
C LYS A 124 17.79 -4.13 -13.33
N TRP A 125 16.91 -4.08 -12.35
CA TRP A 125 16.33 -5.25 -11.71
C TRP A 125 15.29 -5.96 -12.60
N VAL A 126 14.58 -5.22 -13.47
CA VAL A 126 13.62 -5.82 -14.42
C VAL A 126 14.29 -7.00 -15.16
N PRO A 127 13.74 -8.23 -15.08
CA PRO A 127 14.24 -9.38 -15.81
C PRO A 127 14.45 -9.05 -17.28
N LYS A 128 15.55 -9.52 -17.89
CA LYS A 128 15.95 -9.09 -19.25
C LYS A 128 14.88 -9.36 -20.30
N ASP A 129 14.11 -10.43 -20.12
CA ASP A 129 12.98 -10.88 -20.91
C ASP A 129 11.72 -9.99 -20.77
N LEU A 130 11.66 -9.14 -19.75
CA LEU A 130 10.56 -8.20 -19.51
C LEU A 130 10.93 -6.74 -19.79
N ARG A 131 12.12 -6.47 -20.36
CA ARG A 131 12.54 -5.11 -20.72
C ARG A 131 11.98 -4.73 -22.09
N GLY A 132 11.25 -3.62 -22.18
CA GLY A 132 10.74 -3.07 -23.45
C GLY A 132 9.39 -3.60 -23.92
N VAL A 133 8.67 -4.34 -23.07
CA VAL A 133 7.29 -4.81 -23.30
C VAL A 133 6.22 -3.90 -22.66
N ALA A 134 6.61 -2.71 -22.20
CA ALA A 134 5.74 -1.68 -21.65
C ALA A 134 5.66 -0.48 -22.60
#